data_AF-A0A817JTU4-F1
#
_entry.id   AF-A0A817JTU4-F1
#
_cell.length_a   1.000
_cell.length_b   1.000
_cell.length_c   1.000
_cell.angle_alpha   90.00
_cell.angle_beta   90.00
_cell.angle_gamma   90.00
#
_symmetry.space_group_name_H-M   'P 1'
#
loop_
_entity.id
_entity.type
_entity.pdbx_description
1 polymer ?
#
loop_
_entity_poly.entity_id
_entity_poly.type
_entity_poly.pdbx_seq_one_letter_code
_entity_poly.pdbx_strand_id
1 'polypeptide(L)'
;METTERELIKAYTGFQTLNIPAEQPRVGVATGNWGCGAFNGDVELKAIIQLMAASEAQRPLVYVTYREQALAQLFSSVWDHLIDHQATVGHLMQLLEMYIKREFYTRMGLFEFIMAETSAQHILKSRD
;
A
#
# COMPACT_ATOMS: atom_id res chain seq x y z
N MET A 1 -1.33 2.87 15.03
CA MET A 1 -2.22 1.94 14.29
C MET A 1 -3.60 2.52 14.08
N GLU A 2 -4.27 3.05 15.12
CA GLU A 2 -5.61 3.64 15.02
C GLU A 2 -5.77 4.66 13.86
N THR A 3 -4.78 5.53 13.66
CA THR A 3 -4.78 6.49 12.54
C THR A 3 -4.64 5.83 11.17
N THR A 4 -3.80 4.81 11.04
CA THR A 4 -3.61 4.04 9.80
C THR A 4 -4.86 3.26 9.43
N GLU A 5 -5.48 2.61 10.43
CA GLU A 5 -6.73 1.86 10.26
C GLU A 5 -7.88 2.79 9.84
N ARG A 6 -7.98 3.97 10.45
CA ARG A 6 -8.95 5.00 10.04
C ARG A 6 -8.82 5.37 8.57
N GLU A 7 -7.61 5.60 8.09
CA GLU A 7 -7.35 5.96 6.69
C GLU A 7 -7.64 4.81 5.72
N LEU A 8 -7.29 3.58 6.11
CA LEU A 8 -7.60 2.38 5.34
C LEU A 8 -9.12 2.18 5.20
N ILE A 9 -9.87 2.29 6.30
CA ILE A 9 -11.33 2.18 6.29
C ILE A 9 -11.93 3.30 5.43
N LYS A 10 -11.40 4.53 5.52
CA LYS A 10 -11.87 5.67 4.71
C LYS A 10 -11.68 5.41 3.22
N ALA A 11 -10.50 4.97 2.81
CA ALA A 11 -10.21 4.64 1.41
C ALA A 11 -11.07 3.46 0.94
N TYR A 12 -11.11 2.37 1.71
CA TYR A 12 -11.89 1.17 1.39
C TYR A 12 -13.37 1.49 1.21
N THR A 13 -13.97 2.26 2.13
CA THR A 13 -15.38 2.70 2.03
C THR A 13 -15.64 3.47 0.73
N GLY A 14 -14.70 4.32 0.30
CA GLY A 14 -14.80 5.06 -0.96
C GLY A 14 -14.55 4.21 -2.21
N PHE A 15 -13.78 3.13 -2.10
CA PHE A 15 -13.44 2.26 -3.22
C PHE A 15 -14.45 1.12 -3.42
N GLN A 16 -15.15 0.72 -2.37
CA GLN A 16 -16.21 -0.27 -2.45
C GLN A 16 -17.26 0.11 -3.50
N THR A 17 -17.62 -0.86 -4.33
CA THR A 17 -18.73 -0.75 -5.25
C THR A 17 -19.92 -1.53 -4.68
N LEU A 18 -20.80 -0.83 -3.98
CA LEU A 18 -22.05 -1.42 -3.52
C LEU A 18 -22.95 -1.70 -4.74
N ASN A 19 -23.55 -2.89 -4.79
CA ASN A 19 -24.55 -3.29 -5.78
C ASN A 19 -24.06 -3.46 -7.23
N ILE A 20 -22.76 -3.67 -7.46
CA ILE A 20 -22.27 -4.13 -8.77
C ILE A 20 -22.23 -5.67 -8.74
N PRO A 21 -22.94 -6.37 -9.65
CA PRO A 21 -22.87 -7.82 -9.78
C PRO A 21 -21.44 -8.30 -9.97
N ALA A 22 -21.10 -9.46 -9.41
CA ALA A 22 -19.75 -10.00 -9.47
C ALA A 22 -19.27 -10.26 -10.91
N GLU A 23 -20.19 -10.47 -11.86
CA GLU A 23 -19.88 -10.70 -13.26
C GLU A 23 -19.50 -9.42 -14.03
N GLN A 24 -19.72 -8.23 -13.46
CA GLN A 24 -19.36 -6.98 -14.11
C GLN A 24 -17.91 -6.59 -13.82
N PRO A 25 -17.16 -6.11 -14.83
CA PRO A 25 -15.79 -5.65 -14.63
C PRO A 25 -15.79 -4.46 -13.69
N ARG A 26 -15.00 -4.55 -12.62
CA ARG A 26 -14.83 -3.45 -11.68
C ARG A 26 -13.95 -2.37 -12.32
N VAL A 27 -14.50 -1.16 -12.48
CA VAL A 27 -13.75 -0.01 -12.99
C VAL A 27 -12.59 0.31 -12.04
N GLY A 28 -11.42 0.65 -12.57
CA GLY A 28 -10.25 1.03 -11.76
C GLY A 28 -10.50 2.27 -10.89
N VAL A 29 -9.71 2.40 -9.81
CA VAL A 29 -9.63 3.58 -8.96
C VAL A 29 -8.51 4.48 -9.51
N ALA A 30 -8.84 5.68 -9.97
CA ALA A 30 -7.85 6.70 -10.33
C ALA A 30 -7.62 7.63 -9.14
N THR A 31 -6.39 7.69 -8.62
CA THR A 31 -6.03 8.48 -7.43
C THR A 31 -4.58 9.02 -7.52
N GLY A 32 -4.05 9.54 -6.42
CA GLY A 32 -2.67 10.02 -6.30
C GLY A 32 -2.28 10.27 -4.84
N ASN A 33 -1.50 11.35 -4.62
CA ASN A 33 -0.95 11.78 -3.32
C ASN A 33 -2.04 12.32 -2.36
N TRP A 34 -3.06 11.52 -2.08
CA TRP A 34 -4.24 11.89 -1.31
C TRP A 34 -3.88 12.27 0.13
N GLY A 35 -4.04 13.57 0.42
CA GLY A 35 -3.77 14.14 1.75
C GLY A 35 -2.30 14.47 2.01
N CYS A 36 -1.42 14.46 1.00
CA CYS A 36 0.02 14.67 1.22
C CYS A 36 0.48 16.13 1.02
N GLY A 37 -0.38 17.00 0.46
CA GLY A 37 -0.08 18.43 0.29
C GLY A 37 -0.38 19.23 1.56
N ALA A 38 -1.45 20.04 1.53
CA ALA A 38 -1.84 20.88 2.66
C ALA A 38 -2.10 20.12 3.98
N PHE A 39 -2.42 18.82 3.91
CA PHE A 39 -2.64 17.97 5.08
C PHE A 39 -1.38 17.22 5.55
N ASN A 40 -0.24 17.45 4.89
CA ASN A 40 1.08 16.97 5.30
C ASN A 40 1.15 15.46 5.59
N GLY A 41 0.36 14.66 4.88
CA GLY A 41 0.43 13.20 4.95
C GLY A 41 1.69 12.66 4.29
N ASP A 42 2.18 11.53 4.81
CA ASP A 42 3.31 10.80 4.22
C ASP A 42 2.88 10.11 2.91
N VAL A 43 3.64 10.38 1.83
CA VAL A 43 3.28 9.92 0.48
C VAL A 43 3.36 8.40 0.34
N GLU A 44 4.38 7.78 0.91
CA GLU A 44 4.59 6.33 0.80
C GLU A 44 3.51 5.59 1.58
N LEU A 45 3.22 6.04 2.81
CA LEU A 45 2.17 5.51 3.65
C LEU A 45 0.80 5.64 2.97
N LYS A 46 0.49 6.79 2.38
CA LYS A 46 -0.78 6.99 1.66
C LYS A 46 -0.88 6.15 0.40
N ALA A 47 0.23 5.89 -0.30
CA ALA A 47 0.25 4.98 -1.45
C ALA A 47 -0.05 3.53 -1.03
N ILE A 48 0.62 3.01 0.01
CA ILE A 48 0.38 1.66 0.53
C ILE A 48 -1.05 1.50 1.06
N ILE A 49 -1.58 2.47 1.82
CA ILE A 49 -2.95 2.42 2.33
C ILE A 49 -3.97 2.33 1.19
N GLN A 50 -3.79 3.14 0.14
CA GLN A 50 -4.68 3.11 -1.02
C GLN A 50 -4.54 1.82 -1.83
N LEU A 51 -3.33 1.27 -1.94
CA LEU A 51 -3.09 -0.04 -2.55
C LEU A 51 -3.85 -1.13 -1.80
N MET A 52 -3.71 -1.19 -0.47
CA MET A 52 -4.41 -2.15 0.38
C MET A 52 -5.93 -2.02 0.26
N ALA A 53 -6.46 -0.79 0.31
CA ALA A 53 -7.89 -0.54 0.15
C ALA A 53 -8.41 -0.99 -1.22
N ALA A 54 -7.66 -0.73 -2.30
CA ALA A 54 -8.05 -1.12 -3.65
C ALA A 54 -8.00 -2.65 -3.83
N SER A 55 -6.99 -3.31 -3.27
CA SER A 55 -6.86 -4.77 -3.24
C SER A 55 -8.04 -5.43 -2.51
N GLU A 56 -8.40 -4.95 -1.32
CA GLU A 56 -9.57 -5.45 -0.57
C GLU A 56 -10.89 -5.18 -1.30
N ALA A 57 -11.01 -4.03 -1.97
CA ALA A 57 -12.16 -3.71 -2.82
C ALA A 57 -12.17 -4.48 -4.15
N GLN A 58 -11.13 -5.28 -4.44
CA GLN A 58 -10.92 -6.00 -5.70
C GLN A 58 -10.94 -5.08 -6.92
N ARG A 59 -10.33 -3.90 -6.84
CA ARG A 59 -10.31 -2.92 -7.93
C ARG A 59 -8.89 -2.63 -8.39
N PRO A 60 -8.65 -2.55 -9.71
CA PRO A 60 -7.39 -2.02 -10.23
C PRO A 60 -7.12 -0.62 -9.68
N LEU A 61 -5.85 -0.30 -9.38
CA LEU A 61 -5.43 1.02 -8.92
C LEU A 61 -4.60 1.71 -9.99
N VAL A 62 -4.96 2.94 -10.33
CA VAL A 62 -4.16 3.86 -11.16
C VAL A 62 -3.70 4.99 -10.25
N TYR A 63 -2.42 4.98 -9.89
CA TYR A 63 -1.83 5.96 -8.98
C TYR A 63 -1.03 7.03 -9.75
N VAL A 64 -1.41 8.29 -9.59
CA VAL A 64 -0.77 9.43 -10.24
C VAL A 64 0.08 10.20 -9.24
N THR A 65 1.39 10.20 -9.43
CA THR A 65 2.37 10.83 -8.52
C THR A 65 2.63 12.31 -8.78
N TYR A 66 1.87 12.94 -9.67
CA TYR A 66 1.98 14.36 -10.04
C TYR A 66 3.42 14.86 -10.28
N ARG A 67 3.98 14.55 -11.46
CA ARG A 67 5.34 14.97 -11.89
C ARG A 67 6.50 14.39 -11.06
N GLU A 68 6.24 13.54 -10.06
CA GLU A 68 7.28 12.83 -9.31
C GLU A 68 7.56 11.47 -9.94
N GLN A 69 8.43 11.45 -10.96
CA GLN A 69 8.76 10.23 -11.69
C GLN A 69 9.51 9.20 -10.83
N ALA A 70 10.39 9.65 -9.94
CA ALA A 70 11.11 8.77 -9.02
C ALA A 70 10.14 8.03 -8.08
N LEU A 71 9.13 8.74 -7.56
CA LEU A 71 8.08 8.14 -6.73
C LEU A 71 7.29 7.08 -7.50
N ALA A 72 6.94 7.36 -8.76
CA ALA A 72 6.20 6.41 -9.59
C ALA A 72 7.01 5.12 -9.85
N GLN A 73 8.29 5.27 -10.15
CA GLN A 73 9.20 4.14 -10.36
C GLN A 73 9.36 3.31 -9.09
N LEU A 74 9.61 3.96 -7.96
CA LEU A 74 9.78 3.28 -6.68
C LEU A 74 8.50 2.55 -6.25
N PHE A 75 7.33 3.18 -6.41
CA PHE A 75 6.05 2.54 -6.09
C PHE A 75 5.76 1.35 -7.01
N SER A 76 6.11 1.45 -8.31
CA SER A 76 6.05 0.30 -9.23
C SER A 76 6.95 -0.84 -8.78
N SER A 77 8.19 -0.55 -8.38
CA SER A 77 9.11 -1.57 -7.87
C SER A 77 8.59 -2.24 -6.59
N VAL A 78 7.97 -1.48 -5.69
CA VAL A 78 7.31 -2.06 -4.51
C VAL A 78 6.15 -2.96 -4.92
N TRP A 79 5.33 -2.56 -5.88
CA TRP A 79 4.24 -3.39 -6.39
C TRP A 79 4.76 -4.71 -6.98
N ASP A 80 5.72 -4.66 -7.89
CA ASP A 80 6.31 -5.86 -8.51
C ASP A 80 6.88 -6.79 -7.43
N HIS A 81 7.60 -6.23 -6.47
CA HIS A 81 8.16 -6.98 -5.35
C HIS A 81 7.10 -7.67 -4.50
N LEU A 82 5.99 -6.99 -4.18
CA LEU A 82 4.88 -7.57 -3.41
C LEU A 82 4.20 -8.71 -4.17
N ILE A 83 4.04 -8.58 -5.49
CA ILE A 83 3.48 -9.63 -6.34
C ILE A 83 4.40 -10.85 -6.39
N ASP A 84 5.69 -10.65 -6.61
CA ASP A 84 6.69 -11.74 -6.66
C ASP A 84 6.71 -12.57 -5.37
N HIS A 85 6.43 -11.92 -4.23
CA HIS A 85 6.44 -12.56 -2.91
C HIS A 85 5.04 -12.97 -2.42
N GLN A 86 4.01 -12.86 -3.26
CA GLN A 86 2.62 -13.19 -2.94
C GLN A 86 2.13 -12.50 -1.66
N ALA A 87 2.55 -11.26 -1.44
CA ALA A 87 2.21 -10.51 -0.24
C ALA A 87 0.70 -10.21 -0.19
N THR A 88 0.08 -10.48 0.96
CA THR A 88 -1.33 -10.18 1.20
C THR A 88 -1.51 -8.83 1.87
N VAL A 89 -2.73 -8.29 1.87
CA VAL A 89 -3.07 -7.10 2.64
C VAL A 89 -2.81 -7.29 4.14
N GLY A 90 -3.06 -8.49 4.67
CA GLY A 90 -2.73 -8.84 6.05
C GLY A 90 -1.21 -8.79 6.34
N HIS A 91 -0.38 -9.23 5.39
CA HIS A 91 1.07 -9.10 5.51
C HIS A 91 1.49 -7.62 5.53
N LEU A 92 0.95 -6.80 4.63
CA LEU A 92 1.22 -5.35 4.62
C LEU A 92 0.78 -4.66 5.92
N MET A 93 -0.36 -5.05 6.50
CA MET A 93 -0.79 -4.54 7.82
C MET A 93 0.27 -4.82 8.89
N GLN A 94 0.83 -6.03 8.93
CA GLN A 94 1.88 -6.40 9.88
C GLN A 94 3.16 -5.57 9.65
N LEU A 95 3.57 -5.38 8.41
CA LEU A 95 4.73 -4.56 8.07
C LEU A 95 4.53 -3.09 8.47
N LEU A 96 3.34 -2.52 8.24
CA LEU A 96 3.02 -1.16 8.67
C LEU A 96 3.09 -1.04 10.20
N GLU A 97 2.57 -2.02 10.94
CA GLU A 97 2.70 -2.03 12.40
C GLU A 97 4.17 -2.07 12.85
N MET A 98 4.98 -2.92 12.24
CA MET A 98 6.41 -3.01 12.53
C MET A 98 7.12 -1.69 12.23
N TYR A 99 6.84 -1.08 11.08
CA TYR A 99 7.42 0.21 10.67
C TYR A 99 7.06 1.34 11.63
N ILE A 100 5.80 1.40 12.10
CA ILE A 100 5.34 2.43 13.03
C ILE A 100 5.93 2.24 14.44
N LYS A 101 6.12 0.98 14.87
CA LYS A 101 6.65 0.65 16.20
C LYS A 101 8.19 0.74 16.29
N ARG A 102 8.88 0.81 15.15
CA ARG A 102 10.34 0.89 15.07
C ARG A 102 10.86 2.19 15.70
N GLU A 103 11.95 2.07 16.45
CA GLU A 103 12.68 3.24 16.95
C GLU A 103 13.44 3.94 15.80
N PHE A 104 13.46 5.28 15.84
CA PHE A 104 13.88 6.20 14.77
C PHE A 104 15.35 6.12 14.31
N TYR A 105 16.12 5.10 14.71
CA TYR A 105 17.56 5.01 14.46
C TYR A 105 17.93 4.70 13.00
N THR A 106 16.97 4.25 12.18
CA THR A 106 17.17 4.05 10.74
C THR A 106 16.38 5.10 9.96
N ARG A 107 17.02 5.72 8.96
CA ARG A 107 16.41 6.70 8.02
C ARG A 107 15.64 6.05 6.87
N MET A 108 15.48 4.73 6.90
CA MET A 108 14.89 3.96 5.80
C MET A 108 13.42 4.33 5.60
N GLY A 109 13.03 4.64 4.36
CA GLY A 109 11.64 4.93 3.99
C GLY A 109 10.72 3.71 4.18
N LEU A 110 9.41 3.92 4.09
CA LEU A 110 8.44 2.83 4.20
C LEU A 110 8.56 1.86 3.02
N PHE A 111 8.72 2.37 1.80
CA PHE A 111 8.88 1.54 0.62
C PHE A 111 10.12 0.64 0.71
N GLU A 112 11.26 1.20 1.10
CA GLU A 112 12.50 0.46 1.33
C GLU A 112 12.33 -0.60 2.43
N PHE A 113 11.65 -0.25 3.52
CA PHE A 113 11.36 -1.15 4.62
C PHE A 113 10.50 -2.34 4.17
N ILE A 114 9.43 -2.09 3.41
CA ILE A 114 8.56 -3.15 2.90
C ILE A 114 9.35 -4.14 2.02
N MET A 115 10.18 -3.64 1.10
CA MET A 115 10.98 -4.51 0.23
C MET A 115 11.99 -5.35 1.03
N ALA A 116 12.65 -4.75 2.03
CA ALA A 116 13.62 -5.46 2.86
C ALA A 116 12.97 -6.59 3.69
N GLU A 117 11.88 -6.28 4.39
CA GLU A 117 11.22 -7.23 5.29
C GLU A 117 10.45 -8.32 4.54
N THR A 118 9.86 -7.99 3.40
CA THR A 118 9.18 -9.00 2.55
C THR A 118 10.16 -10.05 2.05
N SER A 119 11.37 -9.62 1.65
CA SER A 119 12.45 -10.53 1.25
C SER A 119 12.92 -11.42 2.39
N ALA A 120 13.12 -10.86 3.58
CA ALA A 120 13.60 -11.60 4.75
C ALA A 120 12.62 -12.71 5.18
N GLN A 121 11.32 -12.42 5.16
CA GLN A 121 10.28 -13.38 5.56
C GLN A 121 10.06 -14.49 4.52
N HIS A 122 10.28 -14.21 3.25
CA HIS A 122 10.20 -15.23 2.19
C HIS A 122 11.30 -16.28 2.30
N ILE A 123 12.53 -15.87 2.63
CA ILE A 123 13.66 -16.78 2.88
C ILE A 123 13.35 -17.73 4.05
N LEU A 124 12.61 -17.28 5.06
CA LEU A 124 12.23 -18.11 6.20
C LEU A 124 11.16 -19.14 5.82
N LYS A 125 10.17 -18.76 5.01
CA LYS A 125 9.09 -19.68 4.57
C LYS A 125 9.53 -20.69 3.52
N SER A 126 10.58 -20.43 2.75
CA SER A 126 11.10 -21.35 1.73
C SER A 126 12.05 -22.43 2.29
N ARG A 127 12.27 -22.46 3.61
CA ARG A 127 13.17 -23.40 4.30
C ARG A 127 12.45 -24.52 5.05
N ASP A 128 11.12 -24.47 5.10
CA ASP A 128 10.24 -25.51 5.65
C ASP A 128 9.58 -26.30 4.50
#